data_AF-A0A061HL14-F1
#
_entry.id   AF-A0A061HL14-F1
#
_cell.length_a   1.000
_cell.length_b   1.000
_cell.length_c   1.000
_cell.angle_alpha   90.00
_cell.angle_beta   90.00
_cell.angle_gamma   90.00
#
_symmetry.space_group_name_H-M   'P 1'
#
loop_
_entity.id
_entity.type
_entity.pdbx_description
1 polymer ?
#
loop_
_entity_poly.entity_id
_entity_poly.type
_entity_poly.pdbx_seq_one_letter_code
_entity_poly.pdbx_strand_id
1 'polypeptide(L)'
;MIQEKGNRLSSKKYRSKEHGLNLKQDVDYTGRYVYPNDAEEIKEHKWFRDIQWDYLHMMVPPTIPEISSTDDTRYFDEEDSISDFSESTGQVLYTQEEISNALKPFNHDIQMLVTGYISFPYDSARLKDIEREIDQFFLPTEQKHYLKAVVKLFGRREKKRPRDKLLRDKVIGPKVLETL
;
A
#
# COMPACT_ATOMS: atom_id res chain seq x y z
N MET A 1 10.36 -30.24 9.95
CA MET A 1 9.37 -30.70 10.96
C MET A 1 8.62 -29.48 11.48
N ILE A 2 7.40 -29.25 10.99
CA ILE A 2 6.55 -28.10 11.34
C ILE A 2 5.92 -28.40 12.70
N GLN A 3 6.07 -27.50 13.68
CA GLN A 3 5.48 -27.66 15.01
C GLN A 3 3.94 -27.65 14.95
N GLU A 4 3.31 -28.34 15.90
CA GLU A 4 1.86 -28.34 16.07
C GLU A 4 1.32 -26.92 16.21
N LYS A 5 0.14 -26.64 15.64
CA LYS A 5 -0.46 -25.30 15.52
C LYS A 5 -0.54 -24.55 16.86
N GLY A 6 -0.71 -25.26 17.97
CA GLY A 6 -0.76 -24.68 19.32
C GLY A 6 0.58 -24.16 19.83
N ASN A 7 1.70 -24.69 19.32
CA ASN A 7 3.05 -24.38 19.79
C ASN A 7 3.82 -23.44 18.86
N ARG A 8 3.23 -23.07 17.72
CA ARG A 8 3.85 -22.12 16.78
C ARG A 8 3.95 -20.73 17.41
N LEU A 9 4.96 -19.98 16.98
CA LEU A 9 5.22 -18.57 17.33
C LEU A 9 4.05 -17.60 17.05
N SER A 10 3.01 -18.04 16.35
CA SER A 10 1.78 -17.26 16.06
C SER A 10 0.51 -17.87 16.67
N SER A 11 0.64 -18.82 17.59
CA SER A 11 -0.53 -19.51 18.16
C SER A 11 -1.34 -18.61 19.10
N LYS A 12 -2.58 -19.04 19.39
CA LYS A 12 -3.48 -18.30 20.29
C LYS A 12 -2.91 -18.05 21.69
N LYS A 13 -1.87 -18.80 22.12
CA LYS A 13 -1.20 -18.60 23.43
C LYS A 13 -0.62 -17.19 23.57
N TYR A 14 -0.11 -16.60 22.49
CA TYR A 14 0.39 -15.22 22.49
C TYR A 14 -0.74 -14.21 22.59
N ARG A 15 -1.87 -14.44 21.90
CA ARG A 15 -3.08 -13.60 22.03
C ARG A 15 -3.71 -13.65 23.43
N SER A 16 -3.58 -14.77 24.14
CA SER A 16 -4.14 -14.91 25.49
C SER A 16 -3.28 -14.25 26.57
N LYS A 17 -1.94 -14.21 26.39
CA LYS A 17 -1.06 -13.38 27.25
C LYS A 17 -1.38 -11.88 27.14
N GLU A 18 -1.88 -11.41 25.99
CA GLU A 18 -2.37 -10.02 25.82
C GLU A 18 -3.65 -9.68 26.62
N HIS A 19 -4.38 -10.67 27.15
CA HIS A 19 -5.65 -10.44 27.87
C HIS A 19 -5.63 -10.90 29.34
N GLY A 20 -4.63 -11.70 29.74
CA GLY A 20 -4.55 -12.29 31.08
C GLY A 20 -3.75 -11.48 32.11
N LEU A 21 -2.98 -10.47 31.68
CA LEU A 21 -2.28 -9.55 32.58
C LEU A 21 -3.02 -8.22 32.60
N ASN A 22 -3.29 -7.73 33.82
CA ASN A 22 -3.94 -6.47 34.11
C ASN A 22 -3.45 -5.36 33.15
N LEU A 23 -4.31 -4.95 32.22
CA LEU A 23 -4.04 -3.99 31.13
C LEU A 23 -3.78 -2.54 31.60
N LYS A 24 -3.33 -2.36 32.85
CA LYS A 24 -3.25 -1.07 33.53
C LYS A 24 -1.84 -0.61 33.91
N GLN A 25 -0.78 -1.40 33.70
CA GLN A 25 0.53 -1.04 34.27
C GLN A 25 1.75 -1.11 33.35
N ASP A 26 1.66 -1.60 32.11
CA ASP A 26 2.86 -1.79 31.28
C ASP A 26 2.76 -1.05 29.93
N VAL A 27 2.33 0.21 30.01
CA VAL A 27 2.34 1.13 28.87
C VAL A 27 3.33 2.23 29.22
N ASP A 28 4.54 2.16 28.65
CA ASP A 28 5.41 3.33 28.62
C ASP A 28 4.63 4.49 28.00
N TYR A 29 4.92 5.73 28.41
CA TYR A 29 4.28 6.97 27.90
C TYR A 29 4.34 7.15 26.36
N THR A 30 5.05 6.26 25.65
CA THR A 30 5.14 6.18 24.19
C THR A 30 4.27 5.07 23.56
N GLY A 31 3.47 4.33 24.35
CA GLY A 31 2.54 3.31 23.84
C GLY A 31 3.22 2.03 23.32
N ARG A 32 4.46 1.75 23.73
CA ARG A 32 5.25 0.62 23.20
C ARG A 32 4.91 -0.68 23.94
N TYR A 33 4.52 -1.70 23.18
CA TYR A 33 4.30 -3.08 23.65
C TYR A 33 5.63 -3.84 23.74
N VAL A 34 6.55 -3.41 24.59
CA VAL A 34 7.81 -4.13 24.81
C VAL A 34 7.70 -4.88 26.13
N TYR A 35 7.29 -6.14 26.07
CA TYR A 35 7.21 -6.97 27.26
C TYR A 35 8.59 -7.51 27.66
N PRO A 36 8.88 -7.67 28.97
CA PRO A 36 10.08 -8.35 29.41
C PRO A 36 10.15 -9.77 28.82
N ASN A 37 11.28 -10.13 28.20
CA ASN A 37 11.55 -11.42 27.56
C ASN A 37 10.65 -11.79 26.36
N ASP A 38 9.97 -10.83 25.72
CA ASP A 38 8.97 -11.13 24.67
C ASP A 38 9.56 -11.85 23.45
N ALA A 39 10.79 -11.47 23.08
CA ALA A 39 11.46 -12.02 21.91
C ALA A 39 12.24 -13.32 22.20
N GLU A 40 12.39 -13.74 23.46
CA GLU A 40 13.27 -14.87 23.82
C GLU A 40 12.78 -16.20 23.20
N GLU A 41 11.47 -16.43 23.14
CA GLU A 41 10.91 -17.61 22.48
C GLU A 41 11.26 -17.67 20.97
N ILE A 42 11.44 -16.52 20.32
CA ILE A 42 11.89 -16.43 18.93
C ILE A 42 13.40 -16.71 18.85
N LYS A 43 14.18 -16.10 19.74
CA LYS A 43 15.64 -16.24 19.78
C LYS A 43 16.09 -17.67 20.04
N GLU A 44 15.38 -18.39 20.90
CA GLU A 44 15.66 -19.78 21.26
C GLU A 44 15.17 -20.82 20.23
N HIS A 45 14.37 -20.41 19.23
CA HIS A 45 13.83 -21.35 18.27
C HIS A 45 14.93 -21.95 17.38
N LYS A 46 14.91 -23.27 17.19
CA LYS A 46 15.90 -24.06 16.44
C LYS A 46 16.27 -23.55 15.04
N TRP A 47 15.38 -22.78 14.39
CA TRP A 47 15.66 -22.14 13.09
C TRP A 47 16.76 -21.08 13.21
N PHE A 48 16.83 -20.40 14.36
CA PHE A 48 17.80 -19.35 14.67
C PHE A 48 18.98 -19.85 15.52
N ARG A 49 19.22 -21.16 15.61
CA ARG A 49 20.21 -21.74 16.54
C ARG A 49 21.61 -21.15 16.40
N ASP A 50 21.99 -20.83 15.17
CA ASP A 50 23.34 -20.34 14.84
C ASP A 50 23.39 -18.80 14.75
N ILE A 51 22.30 -18.11 15.09
CA ILE A 51 22.24 -16.65 15.13
C ILE A 51 22.79 -16.14 16.46
N GLN A 52 23.86 -15.35 16.38
CA GLN A 52 24.44 -14.65 17.52
C GLN A 52 23.70 -13.33 17.75
N TRP A 53 22.59 -13.36 18.47
CA TRP A 53 21.70 -12.21 18.64
C TRP A 53 22.40 -10.96 19.20
N ASP A 54 23.35 -11.12 20.13
CA ASP A 54 24.10 -10.00 20.72
C ASP A 54 25.01 -9.29 19.71
N TYR A 55 25.48 -10.00 18.69
CA TYR A 55 26.42 -9.49 17.68
C TYR A 55 25.77 -9.30 16.30
N LEU A 56 24.49 -9.63 16.14
CA LEU A 56 23.79 -9.57 14.86
C LEU A 56 23.89 -8.18 14.20
N HIS A 57 23.89 -7.11 15.01
CA HIS A 57 24.03 -5.73 14.54
C HIS A 57 25.45 -5.37 14.04
N MET A 58 26.45 -6.20 14.34
CA MET A 58 27.85 -6.04 13.91
C MET A 58 28.22 -7.01 12.78
N MET A 59 27.36 -7.97 12.47
CA MET A 59 27.60 -8.93 11.40
C MET A 59 27.50 -8.25 10.03
N VAL A 60 28.34 -8.68 9.09
CA VAL A 60 28.25 -8.22 7.70
C VAL A 60 26.94 -8.72 7.10
N PRO A 61 26.08 -7.84 6.54
CA PRO A 61 24.85 -8.27 5.91
C PRO A 61 25.15 -9.11 4.66
N PRO A 62 24.31 -10.11 4.34
CA PRO A 62 24.55 -10.99 3.20
C PRO A 62 24.46 -10.28 1.84
N THR A 63 23.72 -9.17 1.78
CA THR A 63 23.57 -8.34 0.58
C THR A 63 23.84 -6.88 0.94
N ILE A 64 24.81 -6.27 0.26
CA ILE A 64 25.15 -4.86 0.43
C ILE A 64 24.62 -4.13 -0.81
N PRO A 65 23.64 -3.22 -0.68
CA PRO A 65 23.15 -2.44 -1.81
C PRO A 65 24.23 -1.49 -2.32
N GLU A 66 24.33 -1.38 -3.64
CA GLU A 66 25.21 -0.41 -4.30
C GLU A 66 24.50 0.95 -4.32
N ILE A 67 24.97 1.89 -3.50
CA ILE A 67 24.39 3.22 -3.36
C ILE A 67 25.37 4.24 -3.92
N SER A 68 24.93 5.03 -4.89
CA SER A 68 25.74 6.06 -5.56
C SER A 68 25.68 7.43 -4.88
N SER A 69 24.58 7.74 -4.20
CA SER A 69 24.31 9.02 -3.55
C SER A 69 23.30 8.85 -2.41
N THR A 70 23.18 9.86 -1.55
CA THR A 70 22.11 9.93 -0.54
C THR A 70 20.70 9.93 -1.14
N ASP A 71 20.59 10.36 -2.39
CA ASP A 71 19.33 10.43 -3.14
C ASP A 71 19.15 9.26 -4.13
N ASP A 72 19.93 8.17 -3.98
CA ASP A 72 19.83 7.00 -4.85
C ASP A 72 18.53 6.22 -4.59
N THR A 73 17.65 6.19 -5.60
CA THR A 73 16.33 5.54 -5.52
C THR A 73 16.25 4.21 -6.27
N ARG A 74 17.37 3.62 -6.72
CA ARG A 74 17.37 2.40 -7.58
C ARG A 74 16.73 1.15 -6.98
N TYR A 75 16.64 1.08 -5.65
CA TYR A 75 16.01 -0.03 -4.92
C TYR A 75 14.58 0.29 -4.45
N PHE A 76 14.05 1.45 -4.84
CA PHE A 76 12.65 1.80 -4.68
C PHE A 76 11.90 1.41 -5.95
N ASP A 77 10.63 1.03 -5.80
CA ASP A 77 9.76 0.89 -6.96
C ASP A 77 9.61 2.25 -7.65
N GLU A 78 9.51 2.28 -8.99
CA GLU A 78 9.08 3.47 -9.73
C GLU A 78 7.65 3.80 -9.27
N GLU A 79 7.53 4.66 -8.27
CA GLU A 79 6.24 5.01 -7.70
C GLU A 79 5.48 5.83 -8.74
N ASP A 80 4.31 5.33 -9.15
CA ASP A 80 3.31 6.15 -9.83
C ASP A 80 3.09 7.39 -8.95
N SER A 81 3.40 8.58 -9.50
CA SER A 81 3.26 9.91 -8.89
C SER A 81 2.42 9.88 -7.61
N ILE A 82 3.06 10.06 -6.45
CA ILE A 82 2.47 10.01 -5.11
C ILE A 82 1.15 10.76 -5.17
N SER A 83 0.04 10.00 -5.16
CA SER A 83 -1.29 10.58 -5.11
C SER A 83 -1.41 11.17 -3.72
N ASP A 84 -1.17 12.47 -3.63
CA ASP A 84 -1.17 13.18 -2.36
C ASP A 84 -2.50 12.88 -1.65
N PHE A 85 -2.38 12.29 -0.46
CA PHE A 85 -3.54 11.94 0.38
C PHE A 85 -4.34 13.20 0.79
N SER A 86 -3.78 14.39 0.50
CA SER A 86 -4.29 15.72 0.80
C SER A 86 -4.83 16.46 -0.43
N GLU A 87 -5.12 15.79 -1.55
CA GLU A 87 -5.83 16.44 -2.64
C GLU A 87 -7.33 16.59 -2.27
N SER A 88 -7.58 17.56 -1.39
CA SER A 88 -8.86 18.24 -1.18
C SER A 88 -9.23 19.12 -2.38
N THR A 89 -8.56 18.98 -3.52
CA THR A 89 -8.99 19.59 -4.76
C THR A 89 -10.23 18.81 -5.19
N GLY A 90 -11.40 19.47 -5.11
CA GLY A 90 -12.68 18.87 -5.45
C GLY A 90 -12.55 18.08 -6.75
N GLN A 91 -13.03 16.83 -6.75
CA GLN A 91 -13.03 15.97 -7.94
C GLN A 91 -13.44 16.82 -9.13
N VAL A 92 -12.52 17.09 -10.06
CA VAL A 92 -12.89 17.71 -11.33
C VAL A 92 -13.74 16.65 -12.01
N LEU A 93 -15.05 16.78 -11.86
CA LEU A 93 -16.02 15.92 -12.52
C LEU A 93 -16.04 16.39 -13.96
N TYR A 94 -15.21 15.78 -14.78
CA TYR A 94 -15.25 16.00 -16.22
C TYR A 94 -16.64 15.65 -16.75
N THR A 95 -17.14 16.51 -17.62
CA THR A 95 -18.43 16.33 -18.27
C THR A 95 -18.34 15.20 -19.29
N GLN A 96 -19.49 14.56 -19.56
CA GLN A 96 -19.57 13.53 -20.59
C GLN A 96 -19.14 14.06 -21.98
N GLU A 97 -19.32 15.37 -22.22
CA GLU A 97 -18.91 16.03 -23.45
C GLU A 97 -17.39 16.13 -23.59
N GLU A 98 -16.67 16.43 -22.51
CA GLU A 98 -15.20 16.48 -22.52
C GLU A 98 -14.58 15.10 -22.78
N ILE A 99 -15.14 14.06 -22.16
CA ILE A 99 -14.72 12.67 -22.39
C ILE A 99 -14.97 12.27 -23.86
N SER A 100 -16.16 12.59 -24.38
CA SER A 100 -16.53 12.34 -25.78
C SER A 100 -15.60 13.06 -26.76
N ASN A 101 -15.29 14.33 -26.50
CA ASN A 101 -14.38 15.13 -27.33
C ASN A 101 -12.95 14.57 -27.32
N ALA A 102 -12.45 14.14 -26.15
CA ALA A 102 -11.11 13.55 -26.02
C ALA A 102 -10.96 12.22 -26.77
N LEU A 103 -12.04 11.44 -26.87
CA LEU A 103 -12.07 10.12 -27.50
C LEU A 103 -12.52 10.13 -28.97
N LYS A 104 -13.04 11.26 -29.46
CA LYS A 104 -13.51 11.44 -30.85
C LYS A 104 -12.55 10.96 -31.95
N PRO A 105 -11.21 11.05 -31.81
CA PRO A 105 -10.27 10.55 -32.83
C PRO A 105 -10.22 9.02 -32.97
N PHE A 106 -10.75 8.26 -32.01
CA PHE A 106 -10.67 6.80 -31.97
C PHE A 106 -11.92 6.12 -32.55
N ASN A 107 -11.82 4.84 -32.90
CA ASN A 107 -12.97 4.07 -33.35
C ASN A 107 -13.98 3.84 -32.21
N HIS A 108 -15.21 3.48 -32.56
CA HIS A 108 -16.30 3.33 -31.58
C HIS A 108 -15.99 2.27 -30.50
N ASP A 109 -15.32 1.19 -30.86
CA ASP A 109 -14.98 0.11 -29.92
C ASP A 109 -14.01 0.59 -28.83
N ILE A 110 -12.98 1.35 -29.21
CA ILE A 110 -12.02 1.95 -28.28
C ILE A 110 -12.73 3.02 -27.42
N GLN A 111 -13.59 3.85 -28.02
CA GLN A 111 -14.37 4.83 -27.28
C GLN A 111 -15.21 4.15 -26.18
N MET A 112 -15.89 3.06 -26.51
CA MET A 112 -16.71 2.27 -25.58
C MET A 112 -15.86 1.67 -24.46
N LEU A 113 -14.73 1.02 -24.78
CA LEU A 113 -13.83 0.42 -23.79
C LEU A 113 -13.28 1.46 -22.82
N VAL A 114 -12.75 2.57 -23.34
CA VAL A 114 -12.14 3.62 -22.52
C VAL A 114 -13.17 4.35 -21.66
N THR A 115 -14.36 4.60 -22.20
CA THR A 115 -15.50 5.11 -21.40
C THR A 115 -15.85 4.15 -20.26
N GLY A 116 -15.80 2.84 -20.51
CA GLY A 116 -15.95 1.80 -19.49
C GLY A 116 -14.89 1.88 -18.39
N TYR A 117 -13.62 2.05 -18.75
CA TYR A 117 -12.52 2.20 -17.78
C TYR A 117 -12.68 3.45 -16.90
N ILE A 118 -13.14 4.56 -17.49
CA ILE A 118 -13.35 5.84 -16.79
C ILE A 118 -14.55 5.80 -15.84
N SER A 119 -15.60 5.07 -16.23
CA SER A 119 -16.89 5.04 -15.51
C SER A 119 -16.80 4.36 -14.15
N PHE A 120 -15.86 3.43 -13.96
CA PHE A 120 -15.69 2.70 -12.71
C PHE A 120 -14.45 3.17 -11.94
N PRO A 121 -14.52 3.24 -10.60
CA PRO A 121 -13.34 3.55 -9.82
C PRO A 121 -12.27 2.47 -9.99
N TYR A 122 -11.01 2.88 -10.08
CA TYR A 122 -9.86 2.00 -10.18
C TYR A 122 -8.88 2.22 -9.03
N ASP A 123 -8.26 1.15 -8.57
CA ASP A 123 -7.07 1.20 -7.73
C ASP A 123 -5.81 1.11 -8.62
N SER A 124 -4.63 1.09 -7.99
CA SER A 124 -3.36 1.01 -8.71
C SER A 124 -3.18 -0.32 -9.47
N ALA A 125 -3.73 -1.42 -8.96
CA ALA A 125 -3.64 -2.72 -9.63
C ALA A 125 -4.51 -2.74 -10.90
N ARG A 126 -5.77 -2.29 -10.78
CA ARG A 126 -6.70 -2.20 -11.90
C ARG A 126 -6.24 -1.20 -12.95
N LEU A 127 -5.60 -0.09 -12.55
CA LEU A 127 -5.02 0.85 -13.52
C LEU A 127 -3.91 0.19 -14.35
N LYS A 128 -3.00 -0.57 -13.72
CA LYS A 128 -1.96 -1.32 -14.44
C LYS A 128 -2.53 -2.39 -15.37
N ASP A 129 -3.62 -3.03 -14.97
CA ASP A 129 -4.32 -3.99 -15.83
C ASP A 129 -4.92 -3.30 -17.07
N ILE A 130 -5.54 -2.13 -16.89
CA ILE A 130 -6.08 -1.32 -18.01
C ILE A 130 -4.95 -0.86 -18.94
N GLU A 131 -3.83 -0.38 -18.40
CA GLU A 131 -2.68 0.02 -19.22
C GLU A 131 -2.14 -1.13 -20.06
N ARG A 132 -2.06 -2.33 -19.47
CA ARG A 132 -1.65 -3.55 -20.18
C ARG A 132 -2.64 -3.95 -21.26
N GLU A 133 -3.94 -3.74 -21.05
CA GLU A 133 -4.97 -3.97 -22.06
C GLU A 133 -4.84 -3.00 -23.23
N ILE A 134 -4.61 -1.70 -22.94
CA ILE A 134 -4.36 -0.67 -23.96
C ILE A 134 -3.09 -0.99 -24.77
N ASP A 135 -2.06 -1.54 -24.13
CA ASP A 135 -0.82 -1.94 -24.82
C ASP A 135 -1.03 -3.04 -25.86
N GLN A 136 -2.08 -3.85 -25.72
CA GLN A 136 -2.44 -4.90 -26.68
C GLN A 136 -3.18 -4.36 -27.90
N PHE A 137 -3.65 -3.11 -27.89
CA PHE A 137 -4.36 -2.54 -29.04
C PHE A 137 -3.44 -2.41 -30.26
N PHE A 138 -4.01 -2.59 -31.45
CA PHE A 138 -3.31 -2.36 -32.71
C PHE A 138 -3.32 -0.86 -33.05
N LEU A 139 -2.57 -0.08 -32.28
CA LEU A 139 -2.45 1.39 -32.39
C LEU A 139 -0.98 1.82 -32.32
N PRO A 140 -0.61 2.97 -32.92
CA PRO A 140 0.69 3.59 -32.70
C PRO A 140 0.97 3.86 -31.21
N THR A 141 2.24 3.80 -30.82
CA THR A 141 2.69 4.01 -29.44
C THR A 141 2.18 5.33 -28.86
N GLU A 142 2.24 6.42 -29.61
CA GLU A 142 1.73 7.73 -29.20
C GLU A 142 0.23 7.71 -28.84
N GLN A 143 -0.57 6.99 -29.63
CA GLN A 143 -2.00 6.88 -29.40
C GLN A 143 -2.32 6.03 -28.15
N LYS A 144 -1.53 4.98 -27.89
CA LYS A 144 -1.64 4.20 -26.65
C LYS A 144 -1.31 5.06 -25.43
N HIS A 145 -0.23 5.84 -25.50
CA HIS A 145 0.15 6.76 -24.42
C HIS A 145 -0.95 7.80 -24.18
N TYR A 146 -1.53 8.36 -25.25
CA TYR A 146 -2.66 9.27 -25.15
C TYR A 146 -3.87 8.62 -24.45
N LEU A 147 -4.25 7.39 -24.81
CA LEU A 147 -5.36 6.68 -24.15
C LEU A 147 -5.09 6.41 -22.66
N LYS A 148 -3.86 6.03 -22.30
CA LYS A 148 -3.47 5.86 -20.89
C LYS A 148 -3.58 7.19 -20.12
N ALA A 149 -3.14 8.30 -20.73
CA ALA A 149 -3.27 9.64 -20.14
C ALA A 149 -4.74 10.04 -19.96
N VAL A 150 -5.60 9.75 -20.95
CA VAL A 150 -7.05 9.97 -20.87
C VAL A 150 -7.67 9.17 -19.72
N VAL A 151 -7.36 7.88 -19.56
CA VAL A 151 -7.87 7.07 -18.44
C VAL A 151 -7.41 7.61 -17.08
N LYS A 152 -6.14 8.04 -16.97
CA LYS A 152 -5.59 8.65 -15.75
C LYS A 152 -6.25 9.99 -15.43
N LEU A 153 -6.51 10.81 -16.44
CA LEU A 153 -7.06 12.14 -16.29
C LEU A 153 -8.55 12.10 -15.93
N PHE A 154 -9.34 11.35 -16.70
CA PHE A 154 -10.81 11.35 -16.59
C PHE A 154 -11.35 10.32 -15.60
N GLY A 155 -10.61 9.24 -15.34
CA GLY A 155 -11.12 8.14 -14.52
C GLY A 155 -10.95 8.36 -13.02
N ARG A 156 -11.82 7.71 -12.24
CA ARG A 156 -11.94 7.94 -10.79
C ARG A 156 -11.00 7.01 -10.03
N ARG A 157 -10.06 7.55 -9.26
CA ARG A 157 -9.25 6.75 -8.34
C ARG A 157 -10.07 6.31 -7.12
N GLU A 158 -9.93 5.05 -6.73
CA GLU A 158 -10.54 4.53 -5.51
C GLU A 158 -9.90 5.21 -4.30
N LYS A 159 -10.74 5.77 -3.41
CA LYS A 159 -10.27 6.39 -2.18
C LYS A 159 -9.77 5.30 -1.23
N LYS A 160 -8.45 5.27 -1.00
CA LYS A 160 -7.87 4.39 0.01
C LYS A 160 -8.38 4.80 1.39
N ARG A 161 -8.79 3.82 2.19
CA ARG A 161 -9.24 4.07 3.57
C ARG A 161 -8.06 4.56 4.42
N PRO A 162 -8.29 5.44 5.42
CA PRO A 162 -7.24 5.82 6.35
C PRO A 162 -6.55 4.60 6.97
N ARG A 163 -5.22 4.64 7.01
CA ARG A 163 -4.40 3.54 7.57
C ARG A 163 -4.71 3.37 9.06
N ASP A 164 -4.79 4.47 9.79
CA ASP A 164 -5.19 4.52 11.20
C ASP A 164 -6.63 4.05 11.40
N LYS A 165 -6.85 3.19 12.40
CA LYS A 165 -8.16 2.65 12.75
C LYS A 165 -9.09 3.71 13.33
N LEU A 166 -8.58 4.73 14.03
CA LEU A 166 -9.39 5.82 14.58
C LEU A 166 -9.98 6.69 13.49
N LEU A 167 -9.22 6.92 12.41
CA LEU A 167 -9.67 7.67 11.24
C LEU A 167 -10.68 6.89 10.37
N ARG A 168 -10.87 5.59 10.61
CA ARG A 168 -11.92 4.78 9.94
C ARG A 168 -13.29 4.93 10.60
N ASP A 169 -13.32 5.31 11.87
CA ASP A 169 -14.55 5.46 12.62
C ASP A 169 -15.27 6.75 12.21
N LYS A 170 -16.55 6.65 11.86
CA LYS A 170 -17.34 7.78 11.35
C LYS A 170 -17.56 8.88 12.39
N VAL A 171 -17.48 8.56 13.68
CA VAL A 171 -17.74 9.48 14.79
C VAL A 171 -16.43 10.02 15.36
N ILE A 172 -15.41 9.17 15.48
CA ILE A 172 -14.12 9.54 16.08
C ILE A 172 -13.20 10.19 15.04
N GLY A 173 -13.22 9.74 13.78
CA GLY A 173 -12.35 10.23 12.72
C GLY A 173 -12.36 11.76 12.54
N PRO A 174 -13.53 12.41 12.39
CA PRO A 174 -13.60 13.87 12.25
C PRO A 174 -12.99 14.62 13.45
N LYS A 175 -13.21 14.14 14.67
CA LYS A 175 -12.70 14.77 15.89
C LYS A 175 -11.19 14.68 16.01
N VAL A 176 -10.59 13.57 15.58
CA VAL A 176 -9.13 13.40 15.57
C VAL A 176 -8.46 14.35 14.58
N LEU A 177 -9.11 14.59 13.43
CA LEU A 177 -8.61 15.53 12.43
C LEU A 177 -8.69 16.99 12.89
N GLU A 178 -9.67 17.36 13.72
CA GLU A 178 -9.79 18.72 14.27
C GLU A 178 -8.75 19.04 15.35
N THR A 179 -8.12 18.02 15.94
CA THR A 179 -7.13 18.17 17.02
C THR A 179 -5.67 18.13 16.55
N LEU A 180 -5.44 17.99 15.24
CA LEU A 180 -4.12 18.06 14.59
C LEU A 180 -3.90 19.45 13.98
#